data_AF-A0A1Z1FAU7-F1
#
_entry.id   AF-A0A1Z1FAU7-F1
#
_cell.length_a   1.000
_cell.length_b   1.000
_cell.length_c   1.000
_cell.angle_alpha   90.00
_cell.angle_beta   90.00
_cell.angle_gamma   90.00
#
_symmetry.space_group_name_H-M   'P 1'
#
loop_
_entity.id
_entity.type
_entity.pdbx_description
1 polymer ?
#
loop_
_entity_poly.entity_id
_entity_poly.type
_entity_poly.pdbx_seq_one_letter_code
_entity_poly.pdbx_strand_id
1 'polypeptide(L)'
;MGFRFQKRISILPGVRLNLSKSGASWSVGPRGASINIGKRGVYGNVGLPGTGLSYRERLDKPAGRAGNTRGSQRAPSGPEMPERVVARLVGDEVQLLGPSDQPLNPALVPEAKRLMKNDLRKFLDDHASDRNLLIEGICHLHHDIPVATGTVAPGESGKPNQEHYFDQQSYMQALMQWRAAEANAGPDKDAICDAVLEKLAALEWPAETNIAISLNGTRLLLDVDLPEIEDMPDATWKPSYTGLRLDLKPRAKKDLAAFYLEHVCSVMLRLLGHSFAVTDQLQTIAISAYTQRTGSTGKLSDEYVATIECSRGDWGQIDLTQISHINPHQCLRRLGAKIEAGSRGTLLIQQPLD
;
A
#
# COMPACT_ATOMS: atom_id res chain seq x y z
N MET A 1 -3.32 -37.71 34.39
CA MET A 1 -4.00 -36.71 33.54
C MET A 1 -2.95 -35.77 32.97
N GLY A 2 -2.39 -36.06 31.80
CA GLY A 2 -1.29 -35.27 31.22
C GLY A 2 -1.82 -34.18 30.30
N PHE A 3 -1.62 -32.91 30.64
CA PHE A 3 -1.95 -31.78 29.75
C PHE A 3 -1.14 -31.86 28.45
N ARG A 4 -1.83 -31.74 27.32
CA ARG A 4 -1.25 -31.72 25.97
C ARG A 4 -1.23 -30.30 25.46
N PHE A 5 -0.04 -29.76 25.17
CA PHE A 5 0.13 -28.44 24.58
C PHE A 5 0.34 -28.55 23.07
N GLN A 6 -0.49 -27.83 22.31
CA GLN A 6 -0.38 -27.66 20.86
C GLN A 6 -0.71 -26.21 20.52
N LYS A 7 0.24 -25.49 19.91
CA LYS A 7 0.04 -24.10 19.46
C LYS A 7 0.20 -24.04 17.95
N ARG A 8 -0.82 -23.53 17.27
CA ARG A 8 -0.83 -23.26 15.82
C ARG A 8 -0.69 -21.76 15.63
N ILE A 9 0.32 -21.34 14.87
CA ILE A 9 0.58 -19.92 14.58
C ILE A 9 0.43 -19.73 13.07
N SER A 10 -0.46 -18.83 12.67
CA SER A 10 -0.61 -18.40 11.27
C SER A 10 0.37 -17.26 11.03
N ILE A 11 1.27 -17.43 10.06
CA ILE A 11 2.36 -16.46 9.82
C ILE A 11 2.00 -15.55 8.64
N LEU A 12 1.47 -16.12 7.55
CA LEU A 12 0.98 -15.42 6.35
C LEU A 12 -0.16 -16.24 5.70
N PRO A 13 -1.01 -15.67 4.83
CA PRO A 13 -2.04 -16.42 4.11
C PRO A 13 -1.45 -17.62 3.36
N GLY A 14 -1.86 -18.84 3.74
CA GLY A 14 -1.35 -20.08 3.14
C GLY A 14 -0.13 -20.71 3.82
N VAL A 15 0.43 -20.11 4.89
CA VAL A 15 1.56 -20.68 5.64
C VAL A 15 1.21 -20.85 7.12
N ARG A 16 1.24 -22.10 7.61
CA ARG A 16 0.89 -22.43 9.00
C ARG A 16 2.00 -23.20 9.69
N LEU A 17 2.34 -22.75 10.91
CA LEU A 17 3.30 -23.40 11.79
C LEU A 17 2.56 -24.20 12.87
N ASN A 18 2.80 -25.52 12.94
CA ASN A 18 2.24 -26.39 13.97
C ASN A 18 3.34 -26.86 14.94
N LEU A 19 3.26 -26.45 16.21
CA LEU A 19 4.20 -26.80 17.27
C LEU A 19 3.54 -27.77 18.27
N SER A 20 4.20 -28.90 18.56
CA SER A 20 3.73 -29.94 19.48
C SER A 20 4.87 -30.59 20.26
N LYS A 21 4.54 -31.37 21.30
CA LYS A 21 5.51 -32.10 22.15
C LYS A 21 6.44 -33.06 21.37
N SER A 22 6.05 -33.46 20.15
CA SER A 22 6.83 -34.36 19.26
C SER A 22 7.62 -33.64 18.15
N GLY A 23 7.54 -32.30 18.05
CA GLY A 23 8.30 -31.49 17.09
C GLY A 23 7.48 -30.46 16.30
N ALA A 24 8.19 -29.62 15.55
CA ALA A 24 7.65 -28.57 14.67
C ALA A 24 7.40 -29.11 13.25
N SER A 25 6.30 -28.69 12.62
CA SER A 25 5.95 -29.01 11.22
C SER A 25 5.27 -27.84 10.55
N TRP A 26 5.59 -27.61 9.27
CA TRP A 26 5.14 -26.44 8.51
C TRP A 26 4.22 -26.91 7.38
N SER A 27 3.08 -26.24 7.22
CA SER A 27 2.10 -26.50 6.17
C SER A 27 2.04 -25.30 5.24
N VAL A 28 2.31 -25.50 3.95
CA VAL A 28 2.36 -24.45 2.94
C VAL A 28 1.39 -24.79 1.81
N GLY A 29 0.43 -23.89 1.55
CA GLY A 29 -0.51 -23.98 0.44
C GLY A 29 -1.97 -23.65 0.81
N PRO A 30 -2.80 -23.29 -0.19
CA PRO A 30 -4.22 -22.98 -0.01
C PRO A 30 -5.05 -24.19 0.42
N ARG A 31 -6.29 -23.96 0.87
CA ARG A 31 -7.21 -25.06 1.25
C ARG A 31 -7.50 -25.93 0.02
N GLY A 32 -7.18 -27.22 0.11
CA GLY A 32 -7.34 -28.18 -1.00
C GLY A 32 -6.06 -28.48 -1.79
N ALA A 33 -4.96 -27.75 -1.57
CA ALA A 33 -3.65 -28.08 -2.14
C ALA A 33 -2.57 -27.62 -1.17
N SER A 34 -2.11 -28.53 -0.30
CA SER A 34 -1.17 -28.18 0.77
C SER A 34 -0.05 -29.20 0.93
N ILE A 35 1.16 -28.68 1.12
CA ILE A 35 2.37 -29.45 1.36
C ILE A 35 2.68 -29.41 2.85
N ASN A 36 2.84 -30.58 3.46
CA ASN A 36 3.21 -30.75 4.86
C ASN A 36 4.65 -31.20 4.96
N ILE A 37 5.48 -30.40 5.64
CA ILE A 37 6.91 -30.62 5.84
C ILE A 37 7.16 -30.85 7.33
N GLY A 38 7.73 -32.01 7.68
CA GLY A 38 8.05 -32.34 9.07
C GLY A 38 8.98 -33.55 9.21
N LYS A 39 9.32 -33.90 10.46
CA LYS A 39 10.32 -34.94 10.78
C LYS A 39 10.03 -36.35 10.22
N ARG A 40 8.83 -36.62 9.67
CA ARG A 40 8.42 -37.92 9.10
C ARG A 40 8.36 -37.94 7.56
N GLY A 41 8.87 -36.90 6.90
CA GLY A 41 8.91 -36.78 5.43
C GLY A 41 8.01 -35.68 4.88
N VAL A 42 8.11 -35.44 3.58
CA VAL A 42 7.37 -34.40 2.84
C VAL A 42 6.15 -35.03 2.17
N TYR A 43 4.96 -34.48 2.46
CA TYR A 43 3.69 -35.01 1.94
C TYR A 43 2.90 -33.91 1.24
N GLY A 44 2.54 -34.11 -0.02
CA GLY A 44 1.61 -33.27 -0.76
C GLY A 44 0.18 -33.80 -0.61
N ASN A 45 -0.78 -32.92 -0.30
CA ASN A 45 -2.20 -33.26 -0.26
C ASN A 45 -2.95 -32.38 -1.26
N VAL A 46 -3.70 -33.00 -2.16
CA VAL A 46 -4.58 -32.33 -3.11
C VAL A 46 -5.99 -32.88 -2.90
N GLY A 47 -6.96 -32.02 -2.62
CA GLY A 47 -8.35 -32.39 -2.44
C GLY A 47 -9.26 -31.32 -3.02
N LEU A 48 -10.27 -31.75 -3.76
CA LEU A 48 -11.21 -30.87 -4.44
C LEU A 48 -12.24 -30.36 -3.41
N PRO A 49 -12.30 -29.04 -3.13
CA PRO A 49 -13.21 -28.49 -2.13
C PRO A 49 -14.68 -28.77 -2.48
N GLY A 50 -15.47 -29.24 -1.52
CA GLY A 50 -16.90 -29.55 -1.72
C GLY A 50 -17.22 -30.94 -2.32
N THR A 51 -16.21 -31.77 -2.63
CA THR A 51 -16.42 -33.07 -3.31
C THR A 51 -16.13 -34.32 -2.46
N GLY A 52 -15.45 -34.16 -1.31
CA GLY A 52 -15.03 -35.27 -0.45
C GLY A 52 -13.82 -36.10 -0.96
N LEU A 53 -13.31 -35.81 -2.17
CA LEU A 53 -12.17 -36.52 -2.78
C LEU A 53 -10.84 -35.82 -2.48
N SER A 54 -9.89 -36.56 -1.88
CA SER A 54 -8.54 -36.08 -1.59
C SER A 54 -7.48 -37.16 -1.83
N TYR A 55 -6.38 -36.77 -2.45
CA TYR A 55 -5.21 -37.57 -2.78
C TYR A 55 -3.97 -37.05 -2.05
N ARG A 56 -3.19 -37.96 -1.46
CA ARG A 56 -1.97 -37.64 -0.70
C ARG A 56 -0.79 -38.46 -1.21
N GLU A 57 0.29 -37.77 -1.56
CA GLU A 57 1.51 -38.40 -2.08
C GLU A 57 2.75 -37.97 -1.29
N ARG A 58 3.71 -38.89 -1.16
CA ARG A 58 4.94 -38.71 -0.39
C ARG A 58 6.12 -38.46 -1.32
N LEU A 59 6.82 -37.36 -1.11
CA LEU A 59 7.68 -36.73 -2.12
C LEU A 59 9.19 -36.96 -1.92
N ASP A 60 9.61 -37.98 -1.15
CA ASP A 60 11.00 -38.12 -0.66
C ASP A 60 11.76 -39.41 -1.07
N LYS A 61 11.44 -40.09 -2.18
CA LYS A 61 12.23 -41.25 -2.66
C LYS A 61 12.93 -41.02 -4.03
N PRO A 62 14.23 -41.39 -4.18
CA PRO A 62 14.93 -41.32 -5.47
C PRO A 62 14.65 -42.56 -6.36
N ALA A 63 14.63 -42.34 -7.68
CA ALA A 63 14.30 -43.35 -8.69
C ALA A 63 15.43 -44.37 -8.92
N GLY A 64 15.08 -45.66 -8.93
CA GLY A 64 16.00 -46.80 -9.13
C GLY A 64 16.31 -47.10 -10.60
N ARG A 65 17.54 -47.58 -10.83
CA ARG A 65 18.14 -48.02 -12.11
C ARG A 65 17.36 -49.16 -12.80
N ALA A 66 17.25 -49.10 -14.12
CA ALA A 66 17.10 -50.22 -15.06
C ALA A 66 18.00 -49.91 -16.26
N GLY A 67 18.74 -50.80 -16.91
CA GLY A 67 18.55 -52.23 -17.14
C GLY A 67 18.69 -52.45 -18.64
N ASN A 68 19.92 -52.74 -19.09
CA ASN A 68 20.35 -52.84 -20.49
C ASN A 68 19.59 -53.92 -21.28
N THR A 69 19.00 -53.59 -22.42
CA THR A 69 18.71 -54.54 -23.52
C THR A 69 18.76 -53.82 -24.87
N ARG A 70 19.54 -54.38 -25.79
CA ARG A 70 19.69 -53.94 -27.19
C ARG A 70 18.48 -54.37 -28.01
N GLY A 71 17.82 -53.41 -28.63
CA GLY A 71 16.84 -53.62 -29.71
C GLY A 71 17.01 -52.49 -30.72
N SER A 72 17.24 -52.86 -31.99
CA SER A 72 17.33 -51.95 -33.13
C SER A 72 16.09 -51.08 -33.22
N GLN A 73 16.20 -49.78 -32.93
CA GLN A 73 15.17 -48.79 -33.21
C GLN A 73 15.83 -47.52 -33.77
N ARG A 74 15.22 -47.06 -34.87
CA ARG A 74 15.36 -45.76 -35.53
C ARG A 74 15.82 -44.67 -34.57
N ALA A 75 16.74 -43.82 -35.03
CA ALA A 75 17.19 -42.62 -34.33
C ALA A 75 15.99 -41.90 -33.66
N PRO A 76 16.08 -41.51 -32.38
CA PRO A 76 14.99 -40.80 -31.74
C PRO A 76 14.78 -39.49 -32.51
N SER A 77 13.60 -39.35 -33.13
CA SER A 77 13.03 -38.04 -33.40
C SER A 77 13.05 -37.28 -32.08
N GLY A 78 13.62 -36.08 -32.08
CA GLY A 78 13.70 -35.25 -30.87
C GLY A 78 12.32 -35.07 -30.23
N PRO A 79 12.27 -34.64 -28.95
CA PRO A 79 10.98 -34.33 -28.31
C PRO A 79 10.17 -33.40 -29.22
N GLU A 80 8.90 -33.73 -29.46
CA GLU A 80 7.99 -32.92 -30.27
C GLU A 80 7.36 -31.82 -29.40
N MET A 81 7.11 -30.66 -30.00
CA MET A 81 6.44 -29.55 -29.32
C MET A 81 5.00 -29.95 -28.95
N PRO A 82 4.58 -29.78 -27.68
CA PRO A 82 3.20 -30.07 -27.29
C PRO A 82 2.23 -29.08 -27.93
N GLU A 83 0.98 -29.52 -28.13
CA GLU A 83 -0.11 -28.74 -28.71
C GLU A 83 -0.42 -27.45 -27.93
N ARG A 84 -0.12 -27.44 -26.63
CA ARG A 84 -0.29 -26.27 -25.75
C ARG A 84 0.91 -26.09 -24.83
N VAL A 85 1.45 -24.88 -24.83
CA VAL A 85 2.46 -24.40 -23.86
C VAL A 85 1.87 -23.20 -23.12
N VAL A 86 2.00 -23.19 -21.80
CA VAL A 86 1.52 -22.10 -20.93
C VAL A 86 2.70 -21.49 -20.19
N ALA A 87 2.74 -20.17 -20.11
CA ALA A 87 3.66 -19.44 -19.25
C ALA A 87 3.02 -19.18 -17.89
N ARG A 88 3.73 -19.44 -16.79
CA ARG A 88 3.29 -19.13 -15.43
C ARG A 88 4.42 -18.48 -14.66
N LEU A 89 4.15 -17.38 -13.98
CA LEU A 89 5.10 -16.74 -13.08
C LEU A 89 5.08 -17.47 -11.72
N VAL A 90 6.22 -17.99 -11.28
CA VAL A 90 6.40 -18.64 -9.98
C VAL A 90 7.53 -17.94 -9.25
N GLY A 91 7.20 -17.23 -8.16
CA GLY A 91 8.13 -16.23 -7.61
C GLY A 91 8.34 -15.13 -8.64
N ASP A 92 9.59 -14.98 -9.11
CA ASP A 92 9.97 -13.97 -10.09
C ASP A 92 10.33 -14.57 -11.46
N GLU A 93 10.27 -15.89 -11.60
CA GLU A 93 10.66 -16.60 -12.82
C GLU A 93 9.46 -17.16 -13.57
N VAL A 94 9.52 -17.13 -14.90
CA VAL A 94 8.51 -17.70 -15.77
C VAL A 94 8.85 -19.16 -16.07
N GLN A 95 7.94 -20.04 -15.67
CA GLN A 95 7.98 -21.45 -16.01
C GLN A 95 7.11 -21.69 -17.25
N LEU A 96 7.71 -22.36 -18.24
CA LEU A 96 6.97 -22.88 -19.39
C LEU A 96 6.46 -24.27 -19.05
N LEU A 97 5.15 -24.45 -19.14
CA LEU A 97 4.46 -25.68 -18.77
C LEU A 97 3.84 -26.29 -20.02
N GLY A 98 3.97 -27.61 -20.17
CA GLY A 98 3.25 -28.39 -21.17
C GLY A 98 1.86 -28.83 -20.68
N PRO A 99 1.23 -29.82 -21.35
CA PRO A 99 0.00 -30.43 -20.89
C PRO A 99 0.14 -30.99 -19.47
N SER A 100 -0.94 -30.94 -18.69
CA SER A 100 -0.98 -31.41 -17.29
C SER A 100 -0.07 -30.63 -16.32
N ASP A 101 0.21 -29.35 -16.59
CA ASP A 101 1.01 -28.43 -15.75
C ASP A 101 2.44 -28.92 -15.43
N GLN A 102 2.97 -29.85 -16.23
CA GLN A 102 4.34 -30.32 -16.08
C GLN A 102 5.33 -29.33 -16.71
N PRO A 103 6.51 -29.12 -16.10
CA PRO A 103 7.57 -28.33 -16.73
C PRO A 103 7.88 -28.82 -18.14
N LEU A 104 7.94 -27.88 -19.09
CA LEU A 104 8.27 -28.18 -20.48
C LEU A 104 9.67 -28.82 -20.55
N ASN A 105 9.82 -29.82 -21.42
CA ASN A 105 11.12 -30.46 -21.66
C ASN A 105 12.18 -29.38 -21.99
N PRO A 106 13.33 -29.32 -21.29
CA PRO A 106 14.36 -28.31 -21.52
C PRO A 106 14.84 -28.19 -22.97
N ALA A 107 14.82 -29.28 -23.74
CA ALA A 107 15.19 -29.26 -25.16
C ALA A 107 14.19 -28.47 -26.04
N LEU A 108 12.94 -28.33 -25.59
CA LEU A 108 11.86 -27.62 -26.29
C LEU A 108 11.77 -26.15 -25.89
N VAL A 109 12.39 -25.74 -24.79
CA VAL A 109 12.33 -24.38 -24.26
C VAL A 109 12.83 -23.33 -25.27
N PRO A 110 13.96 -23.51 -25.99
CA PRO A 110 14.41 -22.53 -26.98
C PRO A 110 13.39 -22.30 -28.10
N GLU A 111 12.76 -23.37 -28.57
CA GLU A 111 11.77 -23.30 -29.64
C GLU A 111 10.45 -22.69 -29.13
N ALA A 112 10.00 -23.06 -27.94
CA ALA A 112 8.85 -22.43 -27.28
C ALA A 112 9.06 -20.93 -27.07
N LYS A 113 10.25 -20.51 -26.61
CA LYS A 113 10.62 -19.09 -26.48
C LYS A 113 10.59 -18.36 -27.82
N ARG A 114 10.99 -19.03 -28.92
CA ARG A 114 10.99 -18.46 -30.27
C ARG A 114 9.56 -18.25 -30.77
N LEU A 115 8.70 -19.24 -30.60
CA LEU A 115 7.30 -19.21 -31.04
C LEU A 115 6.46 -18.22 -30.23
N MET A 116 6.61 -18.21 -28.91
CA MET A 116 5.84 -17.36 -27.99
C MET A 116 6.52 -16.02 -27.69
N LYS A 117 7.48 -15.57 -28.51
CA LYS A 117 8.35 -14.43 -28.20
C LYS A 117 7.57 -13.16 -27.80
N ASN A 118 6.53 -12.80 -28.55
CA ASN A 118 5.75 -11.60 -28.30
C ASN A 118 4.86 -11.76 -27.07
N ASP A 119 4.24 -12.93 -26.91
CA ASP A 119 3.37 -13.23 -25.77
C ASP A 119 4.15 -13.25 -24.45
N LEU A 120 5.35 -13.85 -24.44
CA LEU A 120 6.24 -13.88 -23.27
C LEU A 120 6.77 -12.49 -22.91
N ARG A 121 7.02 -11.64 -23.91
CA ARG A 121 7.37 -10.23 -23.68
C ARG A 121 6.23 -9.50 -23.00
N LYS A 122 5.04 -9.54 -23.61
CA LYS A 122 3.85 -8.90 -23.06
C LYS A 122 3.52 -9.43 -21.66
N PHE A 123 3.60 -10.75 -21.44
CA PHE A 123 3.37 -11.38 -20.14
C PHE A 123 4.31 -10.85 -19.06
N LEU A 124 5.61 -10.74 -19.37
CA LEU A 124 6.59 -10.17 -18.45
C LEU A 124 6.39 -8.67 -18.24
N ASP A 125 6.03 -7.92 -19.29
CA ASP A 125 5.74 -6.49 -19.22
C ASP A 125 4.51 -6.20 -18.33
N ASP A 126 3.42 -6.95 -18.53
CA ASP A 126 2.20 -6.83 -17.72
C ASP A 126 2.51 -7.13 -16.25
N HIS A 127 3.20 -8.23 -15.95
CA HIS A 127 3.53 -8.59 -14.57
C HIS A 127 4.55 -7.64 -13.91
N ALA A 128 5.49 -7.07 -14.68
CA ALA A 128 6.37 -6.02 -14.16
C ALA A 128 5.57 -4.75 -13.84
N SER A 129 4.66 -4.35 -14.73
CA SER A 129 3.76 -3.21 -14.55
C SER A 129 2.89 -3.40 -13.30
N ASP A 130 2.23 -4.54 -13.14
CA ASP A 130 1.38 -4.84 -11.97
C ASP A 130 2.12 -4.69 -10.64
N ARG A 131 3.37 -5.15 -10.57
CA ARG A 131 4.20 -5.00 -9.36
C ARG A 131 4.64 -3.56 -9.14
N ASN A 132 4.95 -2.83 -10.21
CA ASN A 132 5.32 -1.43 -10.10
C ASN A 132 4.12 -0.55 -9.71
N LEU A 133 2.89 -0.89 -10.12
CA LEU A 133 1.68 -0.20 -9.65
C LEU A 133 1.53 -0.25 -8.13
N LEU A 134 1.91 -1.37 -7.50
CA LEU A 134 1.91 -1.47 -6.03
C LEU A 134 2.95 -0.54 -5.39
N ILE A 135 4.10 -0.36 -6.04
CA ILE A 135 5.15 0.56 -5.59
C ILE A 135 4.68 2.01 -5.78
N GLU A 136 4.06 2.31 -6.91
CA GLU A 136 3.58 3.64 -7.30
C GLU A 136 2.33 4.08 -6.52
N GLY A 137 1.66 3.16 -5.82
CA GLY A 137 0.48 3.47 -5.00
C GLY A 137 0.70 4.61 -4.00
N ILE A 138 1.93 4.78 -3.48
CA ILE A 138 2.25 5.86 -2.53
C ILE A 138 2.24 7.26 -3.18
N CYS A 139 2.28 7.36 -4.51
CA CYS A 139 2.16 8.60 -5.27
C CYS A 139 0.70 8.94 -5.61
N HIS A 140 -0.24 8.06 -5.24
CA HIS A 140 -1.67 8.15 -5.56
C HIS A 140 -2.57 8.21 -4.31
N LEU A 141 -2.00 8.52 -3.15
CA LEU A 141 -2.71 8.59 -1.87
C LEU A 141 -3.90 9.57 -1.90
N HIS A 142 -3.80 10.64 -2.68
CA HIS A 142 -4.86 11.64 -2.83
C HIS A 142 -6.14 11.12 -3.53
N HIS A 143 -6.12 9.91 -4.12
CA HIS A 143 -7.31 9.35 -4.79
C HIS A 143 -8.46 9.02 -3.84
N ASP A 144 -8.21 8.96 -2.52
CA ASP A 144 -9.22 8.65 -1.51
C ASP A 144 -9.89 9.91 -0.90
N ILE A 145 -9.59 11.10 -1.43
CA ILE A 145 -10.16 12.35 -0.93
C ILE A 145 -11.70 12.31 -1.04
N PRO A 146 -12.43 12.60 0.06
CA PRO A 146 -13.88 12.62 0.02
C PRO A 146 -14.41 13.78 -0.83
N VAL A 147 -15.45 13.52 -1.62
CA VAL A 147 -16.17 14.56 -2.38
C VAL A 147 -17.11 15.37 -1.48
N ALA A 148 -17.64 14.73 -0.43
CA ALA A 148 -18.60 15.35 0.48
C ALA A 148 -17.88 16.02 1.66
N THR A 149 -18.37 17.20 2.04
CA THR A 149 -17.99 17.85 3.30
C THR A 149 -18.92 17.38 4.42
N GLY A 150 -18.33 16.97 5.54
CA GLY A 150 -19.03 16.60 6.76
C GLY A 150 -19.44 17.81 7.60
N THR A 151 -19.96 17.52 8.79
CA THR A 151 -20.32 18.51 9.80
C THR A 151 -19.73 18.08 11.13
N VAL A 152 -19.10 19.00 11.85
CA VAL A 152 -18.65 18.79 13.22
C VAL A 152 -19.67 19.41 14.16
N ALA A 153 -20.25 18.59 15.03
CA ALA A 153 -21.14 19.08 16.08
C ALA A 153 -20.31 19.82 17.15
N PRO A 154 -20.85 20.88 17.77
CA PRO A 154 -20.24 21.48 18.95
C PRO A 154 -20.05 20.43 20.04
N GLY A 155 -18.95 20.50 20.79
CA GLY A 155 -18.71 19.65 21.95
C GLY A 155 -19.77 19.88 23.02
N GLU A 156 -20.12 18.84 23.80
CA GLU A 156 -21.14 18.97 24.86
C GLU A 156 -20.60 19.64 26.14
N SER A 157 -19.44 20.29 26.07
CA SER A 157 -18.81 20.93 27.22
C SER A 157 -19.66 22.08 27.75
N GLY A 158 -20.01 22.03 29.04
CA GLY A 158 -20.88 23.02 29.68
C GLY A 158 -22.37 22.91 29.32
N LYS A 159 -22.79 21.85 28.61
CA LYS A 159 -24.20 21.58 28.33
C LYS A 159 -24.98 21.39 29.65
N PRO A 160 -26.08 22.12 29.86
CA PRO A 160 -26.92 21.95 31.04
C PRO A 160 -27.37 20.50 31.21
N ASN A 161 -27.15 19.93 32.40
CA ASN A 161 -27.69 18.63 32.78
C ASN A 161 -29.08 18.81 33.41
N GLN A 162 -30.07 18.07 32.93
CA GLN A 162 -31.46 18.12 33.41
C GLN A 162 -31.56 17.91 34.92
N GLU A 163 -30.71 17.06 35.50
CA GLU A 163 -30.73 16.73 36.94
C GLU A 163 -30.40 17.93 37.85
N HIS A 164 -29.80 18.99 37.32
CA HIS A 164 -29.46 20.20 38.08
C HIS A 164 -30.60 21.23 38.16
N TYR A 165 -31.76 20.97 37.55
CA TYR A 165 -32.87 21.92 37.47
C TYR A 165 -34.13 21.38 38.14
N PHE A 166 -34.79 22.25 38.90
CA PHE A 166 -35.99 21.92 39.68
C PHE A 166 -37.22 21.68 38.80
N ASP A 167 -37.33 22.35 37.66
CA ASP A 167 -38.45 22.26 36.73
C ASP A 167 -38.00 22.26 35.26
N GLN A 168 -38.86 21.74 34.38
CA GLN A 168 -38.57 21.60 32.94
C GLN A 168 -38.38 22.95 32.24
N GLN A 169 -39.03 24.01 32.72
CA GLN A 169 -39.01 25.33 32.08
C GLN A 169 -37.65 26.01 32.31
N SER A 170 -37.12 25.93 33.53
CA SER A 170 -35.78 26.39 33.91
C SER A 170 -34.68 25.64 33.15
N TYR A 171 -34.80 24.31 33.01
CA TYR A 171 -33.89 23.51 32.21
C TYR A 171 -33.89 23.94 30.74
N MET A 172 -35.07 24.08 30.13
CA MET A 172 -35.21 24.50 28.74
C MET A 172 -34.65 25.90 28.50
N GLN A 173 -34.84 26.83 29.45
CA GLN A 173 -34.28 28.18 29.35
C GLN A 173 -32.74 28.16 29.40
N ALA A 174 -32.15 27.41 30.34
CA ALA A 174 -30.70 27.25 30.42
C ALA A 174 -30.12 26.57 29.17
N LEU A 175 -30.79 25.53 28.66
CA LEU A 175 -30.40 24.84 27.43
C LEU A 175 -30.47 25.76 26.20
N MET A 176 -31.50 26.60 26.10
CA MET A 176 -31.60 27.58 25.01
C MET A 176 -30.54 28.69 25.13
N GLN A 177 -30.22 29.16 26.33
CA GLN A 177 -29.16 30.14 26.56
C GLN A 177 -27.78 29.55 26.22
N TRP A 178 -27.51 28.30 26.62
CA TRP A 178 -26.28 27.61 26.26
C TRP A 178 -26.17 27.44 24.73
N ARG A 179 -27.23 26.98 24.05
CA ARG A 179 -27.26 26.89 22.58
C ARG A 179 -27.04 28.25 21.90
N ALA A 180 -27.64 29.32 22.45
CA ALA A 180 -27.44 30.67 21.92
C ALA A 180 -25.99 31.17 22.16
N ALA A 181 -25.37 30.81 23.29
CA ALA A 181 -23.99 31.13 23.56
C ALA A 181 -23.03 30.36 22.64
N GLU A 182 -23.26 29.06 22.42
CA GLU A 182 -22.51 28.25 21.47
C GLU A 182 -22.60 28.80 20.04
N ALA A 183 -23.80 29.16 19.59
CA ALA A 183 -24.01 29.74 18.26
C ALA A 183 -23.24 31.07 18.07
N ASN A 184 -22.90 31.77 19.16
CA ASN A 184 -22.13 33.00 19.15
C ASN A 184 -20.63 32.81 19.44
N ALA A 185 -20.20 31.64 19.94
CA ALA A 185 -18.82 31.38 20.36
C ALA A 185 -17.86 31.09 19.19
N GLY A 186 -18.40 30.90 17.98
CA GLY A 186 -17.63 30.51 16.81
C GLY A 186 -17.31 29.00 16.79
N PRO A 187 -16.39 28.56 15.93
CA PRO A 187 -16.03 27.15 15.79
C PRO A 187 -15.47 26.58 17.10
N ASP A 188 -16.00 25.43 17.53
CA ASP A 188 -15.40 24.65 18.62
C ASP A 188 -14.07 24.08 18.14
N LYS A 189 -12.98 24.70 18.61
CA LYS A 189 -11.64 24.43 18.10
C LYS A 189 -11.18 23.02 18.43
N ASP A 190 -11.44 22.57 19.64
CA ASP A 190 -11.01 21.25 20.12
C ASP A 190 -11.80 20.17 19.38
N ALA A 191 -13.12 20.34 19.24
CA ALA A 191 -13.94 19.40 18.47
C ALA A 191 -13.52 19.31 17.00
N ILE A 192 -13.14 20.42 16.36
CA ILE A 192 -12.65 20.42 14.98
C ILE A 192 -11.29 19.74 14.88
N CYS A 193 -10.33 20.07 15.77
CA CYS A 193 -9.02 19.43 15.80
C CYS A 193 -9.15 17.91 16.00
N ASP A 194 -9.97 17.48 16.96
CA ASP A 194 -10.23 16.07 17.24
C ASP A 194 -10.85 15.37 16.03
N ALA A 195 -11.84 16.00 15.38
CA ALA A 195 -12.47 15.44 14.19
C ALA A 195 -11.50 15.33 13.00
N VAL A 196 -10.62 16.32 12.80
CA VAL A 196 -9.57 16.25 11.77
C VAL A 196 -8.59 15.11 12.09
N LEU A 197 -8.10 15.04 13.33
CA LEU A 197 -7.17 13.99 13.77
C LEU A 197 -7.78 12.61 13.63
N GLU A 198 -9.04 12.41 14.05
CA GLU A 198 -9.76 11.16 13.90
C GLU A 198 -9.85 10.75 12.41
N LYS A 199 -10.18 11.70 11.53
CA LYS A 199 -10.25 11.44 10.08
C LYS A 199 -8.90 11.06 9.49
N LEU A 200 -7.84 11.80 9.82
CA LEU A 200 -6.50 11.54 9.29
C LEU A 200 -5.88 10.25 9.87
N ALA A 201 -6.17 9.93 11.14
CA ALA A 201 -5.71 8.71 11.79
C ALA A 201 -6.39 7.43 11.26
N ALA A 202 -7.60 7.56 10.70
CA ALA A 202 -8.31 6.45 10.06
C ALA A 202 -7.76 6.08 8.67
N LEU A 203 -6.87 6.89 8.09
CA LEU A 203 -6.28 6.68 6.78
C LEU A 203 -5.13 5.67 6.82
N GLU A 204 -4.93 4.93 5.73
CA GLU A 204 -3.73 4.13 5.54
C GLU A 204 -2.55 5.03 5.10
N TRP A 205 -1.45 4.96 5.83
CA TRP A 205 -0.20 5.68 5.56
C TRP A 205 0.90 4.65 5.26
N PRO A 206 1.28 4.44 3.98
CA PRO A 206 2.25 3.41 3.60
C PRO A 206 3.70 3.79 3.90
N ALA A 207 3.96 5.07 4.16
CA ALA A 207 5.23 5.59 4.66
C ALA A 207 4.95 6.38 5.95
N GLU A 208 5.94 6.46 6.83
CA GLU A 208 5.81 7.18 8.11
C GLU A 208 5.51 8.66 7.82
N THR A 209 4.45 9.18 8.44
CA THR A 209 4.02 10.58 8.28
C THR A 209 3.39 11.03 9.57
N ASN A 210 4.04 11.96 10.27
CA ASN A 210 3.53 12.51 11.52
C ASN A 210 2.95 13.90 11.26
N ILE A 211 1.84 14.21 11.92
CA ILE A 211 1.10 15.45 11.67
C ILE A 211 0.77 16.10 13.01
N ALA A 212 1.32 17.29 13.22
CA ALA A 212 0.89 18.18 14.28
C ALA A 212 -0.13 19.19 13.72
N ILE A 213 -1.14 19.53 14.52
CA ILE A 213 -2.26 20.38 14.10
C ILE A 213 -2.42 21.53 15.07
N SER A 214 -2.69 22.72 14.53
CA SER A 214 -3.18 23.85 15.31
C SER A 214 -4.29 24.58 14.57
N LEU A 215 -5.23 25.16 15.31
CA LEU A 215 -6.37 25.87 14.74
C LEU A 215 -6.46 27.30 15.29
N ASN A 216 -6.39 28.28 14.39
CA ASN A 216 -6.57 29.68 14.71
C ASN A 216 -7.78 30.26 13.98
N GLY A 217 -8.90 30.39 14.71
CA GLY A 217 -10.18 30.77 14.12
C GLY A 217 -10.65 29.69 13.14
N THR A 218 -10.70 30.02 11.85
CA THR A 218 -11.08 29.10 10.77
C THR A 218 -9.87 28.62 9.93
N ARG A 219 -8.65 28.97 10.35
CA ARG A 219 -7.40 28.57 9.70
C ARG A 219 -6.76 27.39 10.43
N LEU A 220 -6.74 26.24 9.78
CA LEU A 220 -6.05 25.04 10.24
C LEU A 220 -4.61 25.06 9.74
N LEU A 221 -3.63 24.88 10.62
CA LEU A 221 -2.23 24.67 10.27
C LEU A 221 -1.87 23.20 10.53
N LEU A 222 -1.33 22.54 9.52
CA LEU A 222 -0.77 21.20 9.58
C LEU A 222 0.75 21.32 9.48
N ASP A 223 1.44 20.90 10.51
CA ASP A 223 2.89 20.74 10.51
C ASP A 223 3.21 19.25 10.29
N VAL A 224 3.87 18.93 9.19
CA VAL A 224 3.91 17.57 8.61
C VAL A 224 5.34 17.07 8.50
N ASP A 225 5.62 16.01 9.25
CA ASP A 225 6.83 15.21 9.15
C ASP A 225 6.69 14.23 7.99
N LEU A 226 7.51 14.41 6.95
CA LEU A 226 7.52 13.57 5.76
C LEU A 226 8.55 12.44 5.92
N PRO A 227 8.31 11.27 5.29
CA PRO A 227 9.33 10.24 5.25
C PRO A 227 10.58 10.74 4.53
N GLU A 228 11.72 10.20 4.89
CA GLU A 228 12.99 10.50 4.24
C GLU A 228 13.06 9.89 2.84
N ILE A 229 13.85 10.51 1.96
CA ILE A 229 14.00 10.03 0.57
C ILE A 229 14.68 8.65 0.51
N GLU A 230 15.52 8.33 1.48
CA GLU A 230 16.16 7.02 1.65
C GLU A 230 15.19 5.88 1.96
N ASP A 231 14.03 6.18 2.55
CA ASP A 231 13.00 5.18 2.84
C ASP A 231 12.06 4.92 1.65
N MET A 232 12.20 5.71 0.58
CA MET A 232 11.43 5.51 -0.64
C MET A 232 11.88 4.26 -1.39
N PRO A 233 10.94 3.52 -2.02
CA PRO A 233 11.25 2.42 -2.91
C PRO A 233 12.26 2.79 -4.01
N ASP A 234 13.51 2.37 -3.80
CA ASP A 234 14.66 2.74 -4.63
C ASP A 234 14.84 1.85 -5.85
N ALA A 235 13.91 0.93 -6.12
CA ALA A 235 14.00 -0.01 -7.22
C ALA A 235 12.65 -0.24 -7.93
N THR A 236 12.72 -0.74 -9.17
CA THR A 236 11.56 -1.09 -10.01
C THR A 236 11.72 -2.49 -10.58
N TRP A 237 10.60 -3.16 -10.78
CA TRP A 237 10.57 -4.43 -11.48
C TRP A 237 10.76 -4.19 -12.98
N LYS A 238 11.72 -4.89 -13.58
CA LYS A 238 11.99 -4.87 -15.01
C LYS A 238 11.98 -6.29 -15.58
N PRO A 239 11.39 -6.48 -16.77
CA PRO A 239 11.38 -7.78 -17.42
C PRO A 239 12.76 -8.14 -17.97
N SER A 240 13.21 -9.35 -17.68
CA SER A 240 14.38 -9.98 -18.30
C SER A 240 13.91 -11.03 -19.29
N TYR A 241 13.77 -10.64 -20.57
CA TYR A 241 13.21 -11.51 -21.60
C TYR A 241 14.06 -12.75 -21.90
N THR A 242 15.39 -12.61 -21.85
CA THR A 242 16.29 -13.75 -22.08
C THR A 242 16.22 -14.75 -20.93
N GLY A 243 16.27 -14.23 -19.70
CA GLY A 243 16.19 -15.00 -18.47
C GLY A 243 14.78 -15.52 -18.16
N LEU A 244 13.75 -15.00 -18.83
CA LEU A 244 12.35 -15.27 -18.53
C LEU A 244 12.03 -15.04 -17.06
N ARG A 245 12.36 -13.85 -16.54
CA ARG A 245 12.12 -13.50 -15.13
C ARG A 245 11.93 -12.00 -14.96
N LEU A 246 11.50 -11.60 -13.77
CA LEU A 246 11.45 -10.21 -13.33
C LEU A 246 12.67 -9.93 -12.46
N ASP A 247 13.43 -8.90 -12.82
CA ASP A 247 14.56 -8.43 -12.04
C ASP A 247 14.17 -7.13 -11.33
N LEU A 248 14.49 -7.01 -10.04
CA LEU A 248 14.45 -5.74 -9.34
C LEU A 248 15.70 -4.93 -9.75
N LYS A 249 15.50 -3.74 -10.31
CA LYS A 249 16.56 -2.85 -10.78
C LYS A 249 16.53 -1.52 -10.01
N PRO A 250 17.68 -1.05 -9.51
CA PRO A 250 17.75 0.26 -8.86
C PRO A 250 17.24 1.37 -9.78
N ARG A 251 16.52 2.33 -9.21
CA ARG A 251 16.11 3.57 -9.86
C ARG A 251 17.33 4.47 -10.03
N ALA A 252 17.33 5.28 -11.08
CA ALA A 252 18.29 6.37 -11.15
C ALA A 252 17.99 7.39 -10.04
N LYS A 253 19.03 8.07 -9.52
CA LYS A 253 18.85 9.08 -8.46
C LYS A 253 17.84 10.17 -8.83
N LYS A 254 17.82 10.57 -10.12
CA LYS A 254 16.86 11.54 -10.65
C LYS A 254 15.43 11.01 -10.60
N ASP A 255 15.23 9.74 -10.92
CA ASP A 255 13.90 9.11 -10.93
C ASP A 255 13.39 8.91 -9.50
N LEU A 256 14.27 8.54 -8.57
CA LEU A 256 13.93 8.47 -7.14
C LEU A 256 13.53 9.84 -6.59
N ALA A 257 14.25 10.90 -6.96
CA ALA A 257 13.90 12.26 -6.56
C ALA A 257 12.56 12.74 -7.13
N ALA A 258 12.26 12.41 -8.40
CA ALA A 258 10.96 12.70 -9.00
C ALA A 258 9.83 11.93 -8.32
N PHE A 259 10.06 10.64 -8.01
CA PHE A 259 9.12 9.79 -7.30
C PHE A 259 8.82 10.32 -5.89
N TYR A 260 9.86 10.76 -5.17
CA TYR A 260 9.69 11.39 -3.86
C TYR A 260 8.90 12.70 -3.95
N LEU A 261 9.18 13.57 -4.93
CA LEU A 261 8.38 14.79 -5.16
C LEU A 261 6.90 14.46 -5.41
N GLU A 262 6.60 13.43 -6.21
CA GLU A 262 5.22 13.00 -6.47
C GLU A 262 4.54 12.47 -5.20
N HIS A 263 5.25 11.70 -4.39
CA HIS A 263 4.76 11.24 -3.10
C HIS A 263 4.43 12.41 -2.16
N VAL A 264 5.36 13.36 -1.97
CA VAL A 264 5.15 14.56 -1.14
C VAL A 264 3.94 15.36 -1.62
N CYS A 265 3.83 15.60 -2.94
CA CYS A 265 2.67 16.28 -3.50
C CYS A 265 1.37 15.52 -3.25
N SER A 266 1.38 14.19 -3.37
CA SER A 266 0.20 13.36 -3.10
C SER A 266 -0.21 13.42 -1.63
N VAL A 267 0.76 13.42 -0.69
CA VAL A 267 0.49 13.58 0.75
C VAL A 267 -0.16 14.93 1.01
N MET A 268 0.44 16.03 0.53
CA MET A 268 -0.10 17.38 0.74
C MET A 268 -1.51 17.55 0.17
N LEU A 269 -1.75 17.04 -1.04
CA LEU A 269 -3.09 17.13 -1.65
C LEU A 269 -4.12 16.31 -0.88
N ARG A 270 -3.75 15.11 -0.40
CA ARG A 270 -4.59 14.27 0.46
C ARG A 270 -4.94 15.00 1.75
N LEU A 271 -3.95 15.60 2.42
CA LEU A 271 -4.16 16.35 3.66
C LEU A 271 -5.11 17.52 3.48
N LEU A 272 -4.91 18.35 2.44
CA LEU A 272 -5.84 19.45 2.12
C LEU A 272 -7.27 18.92 1.95
N GLY A 273 -7.44 17.87 1.13
CA GLY A 273 -8.77 17.36 0.80
C GLY A 273 -9.50 16.74 1.98
N HIS A 274 -8.84 15.88 2.75
CA HIS A 274 -9.44 15.26 3.94
C HIS A 274 -9.75 16.30 5.02
N SER A 275 -8.86 17.27 5.25
CA SER A 275 -9.12 18.33 6.22
C SER A 275 -10.27 19.25 5.79
N PHE A 276 -10.37 19.64 4.51
CA PHE A 276 -11.52 20.42 4.03
C PHE A 276 -12.84 19.64 4.05
N ALA A 277 -12.76 18.31 3.95
CA ALA A 277 -13.91 17.41 4.00
C ALA A 277 -14.46 17.20 5.42
N VAL A 278 -13.74 17.59 6.48
CA VAL A 278 -14.19 17.40 7.87
C VAL A 278 -15.40 18.28 8.20
N THR A 279 -15.32 19.56 7.89
CA THR A 279 -16.33 20.57 8.24
C THR A 279 -16.23 21.76 7.29
N ASP A 280 -17.34 22.45 7.05
CA ASP A 280 -17.39 23.69 6.26
C ASP A 280 -16.86 24.91 7.03
N GLN A 281 -16.71 24.81 8.35
CA GLN A 281 -16.20 25.88 9.21
C GLN A 281 -14.73 26.23 8.93
N LEU A 282 -13.92 25.29 8.44
CA LEU A 282 -12.54 25.54 8.03
C LEU A 282 -12.53 26.35 6.74
N GLN A 283 -11.99 27.57 6.76
CA GLN A 283 -11.93 28.43 5.57
C GLN A 283 -10.55 28.44 4.92
N THR A 284 -9.51 28.13 5.68
CA THR A 284 -8.14 28.10 5.19
C THR A 284 -7.41 26.90 5.81
N ILE A 285 -6.62 26.21 5.00
CA ILE A 285 -5.71 25.16 5.46
C ILE A 285 -4.31 25.52 5.00
N ALA A 286 -3.41 25.63 5.97
CA ALA A 286 -1.99 25.81 5.80
C ALA A 286 -1.27 24.47 6.06
N ILE A 287 -0.29 24.14 5.24
CA ILE A 287 0.58 22.98 5.44
C ILE A 287 2.02 23.46 5.40
N SER A 288 2.79 23.09 6.42
CA SER A 288 4.23 23.18 6.47
C SER A 288 4.78 21.76 6.53
N ALA A 289 5.49 21.31 5.50
CA ALA A 289 5.99 19.94 5.44
C ALA A 289 7.52 19.91 5.46
N TYR A 290 8.09 19.13 6.38
CA TYR A 290 9.52 19.01 6.60
C TYR A 290 10.00 17.55 6.48
N THR A 291 11.30 17.37 6.29
CA THR A 291 11.97 16.06 6.30
C THR A 291 13.30 16.20 7.01
N GLN A 292 13.78 15.15 7.66
CA GLN A 292 15.05 15.18 8.36
C GLN A 292 16.20 14.96 7.38
N ARG A 293 17.18 15.87 7.42
CA ARG A 293 18.37 15.77 6.58
C ARG A 293 19.62 15.96 7.42
N THR A 294 20.67 15.25 7.03
CA THR A 294 21.99 15.48 7.61
C THR A 294 22.58 16.74 7.00
N GLY A 295 22.60 17.83 7.77
CA GLY A 295 23.16 19.10 7.34
C GLY A 295 24.68 19.05 7.19
N SER A 296 25.27 20.17 6.75
CA SER A 296 26.73 20.31 6.58
C SER A 296 27.55 20.14 7.87
N THR A 297 26.88 20.20 9.03
CA THR A 297 27.47 19.99 10.35
C THR A 297 27.45 18.53 10.80
N GLY A 298 26.86 17.63 10.00
CA GLY A 298 26.68 16.21 10.34
C GLY A 298 25.57 15.94 11.36
N LYS A 299 24.81 16.97 11.77
CA LYS A 299 23.62 16.82 12.61
C LYS A 299 22.37 16.68 11.74
N LEU A 300 21.45 15.85 12.19
CA LEU A 300 20.09 15.85 11.66
C LEU A 300 19.40 17.16 12.04
N SER A 301 18.71 17.75 11.07
CA SER A 301 17.88 18.93 11.26
C SER A 301 16.63 18.82 10.39
N ASP A 302 15.52 19.34 10.91
CA ASP A 302 14.26 19.42 10.18
C ASP A 302 14.38 20.51 9.12
N GLU A 303 14.25 20.11 7.85
CA GLU A 303 14.22 21.03 6.72
C GLU A 303 12.81 21.05 6.14
N TYR A 304 12.14 22.19 6.26
CA TYR A 304 10.87 22.44 5.57
C TYR A 304 11.09 22.47 4.07
N VAL A 305 10.43 21.61 3.33
CA VAL A 305 10.67 21.40 1.88
C VAL A 305 9.46 21.73 1.02
N ALA A 306 8.28 21.85 1.63
CA ALA A 306 7.07 22.24 0.93
C ALA A 306 6.11 23.00 1.85
N THR A 307 5.52 24.08 1.35
CA THR A 307 4.45 24.79 2.06
C THR A 307 3.31 25.17 1.14
N ILE A 308 2.10 25.27 1.67
CA ILE A 308 0.92 25.77 0.97
C ILE A 308 -0.05 26.40 1.96
N GLU A 309 -0.69 27.50 1.56
CA GLU A 309 -1.86 28.02 2.24
C GLU A 309 -3.00 28.10 1.23
N CYS A 310 -4.03 27.27 1.43
CA CYS A 310 -5.13 27.09 0.49
C CYS A 310 -6.43 27.57 1.14
N SER A 311 -7.22 28.37 0.42
CA SER A 311 -8.55 28.75 0.84
C SER A 311 -9.59 27.71 0.40
N ARG A 312 -10.71 27.61 1.12
CA ARG A 312 -11.86 26.79 0.71
C ARG A 312 -12.39 27.20 -0.66
N GLY A 313 -12.34 28.48 -1.00
CA GLY A 313 -12.78 28.99 -2.30
C GLY A 313 -11.92 28.46 -3.45
N ASP A 314 -10.60 28.44 -3.28
CA ASP A 314 -9.66 27.88 -4.26
C ASP A 314 -9.80 26.36 -4.34
N TRP A 315 -9.93 25.69 -3.19
CA TRP A 315 -10.18 24.24 -3.11
C TRP A 315 -11.44 23.84 -3.87
N GLY A 316 -12.52 24.62 -3.72
CA GLY A 316 -13.80 24.38 -4.39
C GLY A 316 -13.75 24.47 -5.93
N GLN A 317 -12.65 24.95 -6.52
CA GLN A 317 -12.44 24.94 -7.97
C GLN A 317 -11.92 23.59 -8.49
N ILE A 318 -11.58 22.66 -7.60
CA ILE A 318 -11.07 21.34 -7.96
C ILE A 318 -12.24 20.37 -8.14
N ASP A 319 -12.30 19.75 -9.31
CA ASP A 319 -13.27 18.68 -9.58
C ASP A 319 -12.80 17.35 -8.96
N LEU A 320 -13.22 17.11 -7.72
CA LEU A 320 -12.88 15.88 -6.99
C LEU A 320 -13.49 14.62 -7.63
N THR A 321 -14.47 14.74 -8.53
CA THR A 321 -14.98 13.57 -9.26
C THR A 321 -13.98 13.03 -10.28
N GLN A 322 -12.99 13.85 -10.65
CA GLN A 322 -11.90 13.51 -11.56
C GLN A 322 -10.56 13.30 -10.83
N ILE A 323 -10.58 13.01 -9.52
CA ILE A 323 -9.37 12.99 -8.68
C ILE A 323 -8.25 12.09 -9.23
N SER A 324 -8.58 10.96 -9.86
CA SER A 324 -7.61 10.03 -10.47
C SER A 324 -6.87 10.60 -11.70
N HIS A 325 -7.36 11.70 -12.27
CA HIS A 325 -6.75 12.40 -13.39
C HIS A 325 -6.01 13.67 -12.98
N ILE A 326 -6.07 14.06 -11.71
CA ILE A 326 -5.42 15.27 -11.21
C ILE A 326 -3.95 14.97 -10.96
N ASN A 327 -3.06 15.73 -11.61
CA ASN A 327 -1.65 15.70 -11.27
C ASN A 327 -1.42 16.51 -9.98
N PRO A 328 -0.98 15.90 -8.86
CA PRO A 328 -0.89 16.61 -7.58
C PRO A 328 0.05 17.80 -7.60
N HIS A 329 1.22 17.66 -8.23
CA HIS A 329 2.22 18.73 -8.31
C HIS A 329 1.69 19.95 -9.06
N GLN A 330 1.06 19.75 -10.23
CA GLN A 330 0.47 20.86 -10.99
C GLN A 330 -0.73 21.49 -10.25
N CYS A 331 -1.55 20.68 -9.60
CA CYS A 331 -2.68 21.14 -8.80
C CYS A 331 -2.21 22.04 -7.64
N LEU A 332 -1.28 21.55 -6.83
CA LEU A 332 -0.70 22.29 -5.71
C LEU A 332 -0.03 23.58 -6.18
N ARG A 333 0.72 23.55 -7.29
CA ARG A 333 1.33 24.75 -7.86
C ARG A 333 0.28 25.79 -8.29
N ARG A 334 -0.85 25.35 -8.85
CA ARG A 334 -1.97 26.25 -9.19
C ARG A 334 -2.61 26.86 -7.94
N LEU A 335 -2.67 26.10 -6.84
CA LEU A 335 -3.12 26.57 -5.53
C LEU A 335 -2.08 27.42 -4.78
N GLY A 336 -0.90 27.68 -5.37
CA GLY A 336 0.12 28.53 -4.76
C GLY A 336 1.08 27.82 -3.80
N ALA A 337 1.17 26.48 -3.87
CA ALA A 337 2.18 25.74 -3.10
C ALA A 337 3.60 26.17 -3.49
N LYS A 338 4.44 26.34 -2.47
CA LYS A 338 5.89 26.49 -2.59
C LYS A 338 6.52 25.12 -2.44
N ILE A 339 6.82 24.48 -3.58
CA ILE A 339 7.56 23.23 -3.63
C ILE A 339 8.46 23.27 -4.86
N GLU A 340 9.77 23.32 -4.61
CA GLU A 340 10.77 23.49 -5.66
C GLU A 340 11.83 22.41 -5.56
N ALA A 341 12.28 21.90 -6.70
CA ALA A 341 13.35 20.93 -6.79
C ALA A 341 14.60 21.57 -7.43
N GLY A 342 15.76 21.36 -6.82
CA GLY A 342 17.04 21.78 -7.38
C GLY A 342 17.44 20.98 -8.62
N SER A 343 18.59 21.32 -9.22
CA SER A 343 19.09 20.67 -10.44
C SER A 343 19.31 19.15 -10.34
N ARG A 344 19.49 18.64 -9.12
CA ARG A 344 19.64 17.20 -8.82
C ARG A 344 18.34 16.52 -8.38
N GLY A 345 17.21 17.24 -8.36
CA GLY A 345 15.91 16.75 -7.93
C GLY A 345 15.64 16.86 -6.41
N THR A 346 16.63 17.25 -5.61
CA THR A 346 16.44 17.46 -4.17
C THR A 346 15.48 18.64 -3.92
N LEU A 347 14.49 18.45 -3.04
CA LEU A 347 13.56 19.51 -2.67
C LEU A 347 14.29 20.63 -1.92
N LEU A 348 14.06 21.87 -2.32
CA LEU A 348 14.66 23.07 -1.75
C LEU A 348 13.93 23.50 -0.48
N ILE A 349 14.68 24.11 0.44
CA ILE A 349 14.15 24.60 1.72
C ILE A 349 13.14 25.71 1.47
N GLN A 350 12.03 25.65 2.20
CA GLN A 350 10.94 26.62 2.22
C GLN A 350 10.83 27.26 3.60
N GLN A 351 10.25 28.45 3.67
CA GLN A 351 9.90 29.06 4.96
C GLN A 351 8.61 28.39 5.48
N PRO A 352 8.61 27.90 6.74
CA PRO A 352 7.40 27.36 7.35
C PRO A 352 6.34 28.47 7.52
N LEU A 353 5.09 28.05 7.56
CA LEU A 353 3.94 28.89 7.86
C LEU A 353 3.68 28.89 9.37
N ASP A 354 3.36 30.07 9.90
CA ASP A 354 2.96 30.30 11.30
C ASP A 354 1.45 30.15 11.50
#